data_AF-A0A3M2L5H3-F1
#
_entry.id   AF-A0A3M2L5H3-F1
#
_cell.length_a   1.000
_cell.length_b   1.000
_cell.length_c   1.000
_cell.angle_alpha   90.00
_cell.angle_beta   90.00
_cell.angle_gamma   90.00
#
_symmetry.space_group_name_H-M   'P 1'
#
loop_
_entity.id
_entity.type
_entity.pdbx_description
1 polymer ?
#
loop_
_entity_poly.entity_id
_entity_poly.type
_entity_poly.pdbx_seq_one_letter_code
_entity_poly.pdbx_strand_id
1 'polypeptide(L)'
;MAETQRISWGKPRRPSDEDRAALRAELLAQARAVRDQGWSGPRAEWPAGRAAVVAYLLDDADVLAELQETEHTVLSRFAADLYGFAGGRKDNEKGLVDTQAWFAAVRSDLG
;
A
#
# COMPACT_ATOMS: atom_id res chain seq x y z
N MET A 1 -32.50 27.74 16.59
CA MET A 1 -32.24 26.48 15.84
C MET A 1 -30.98 26.72 15.04
N ALA A 2 -29.85 26.13 15.42
CA ALA A 2 -28.59 26.33 14.70
C ALA A 2 -28.59 25.50 13.42
N GLU A 3 -28.38 26.17 12.28
CA GLU A 3 -28.35 25.56 10.97
C GLU A 3 -27.07 24.71 10.84
N THR A 4 -27.21 23.39 10.86
CA THR A 4 -26.07 22.47 10.68
C THR A 4 -25.61 22.54 9.23
N GLN A 5 -24.53 23.27 8.98
CA GLN A 5 -23.89 23.32 7.67
C GLN A 5 -23.37 21.91 7.33
N ARG A 6 -23.96 21.27 6.32
CA ARG A 6 -23.49 19.95 5.85
C ARG A 6 -22.08 20.09 5.28
N ILE A 7 -21.15 19.31 5.80
CA ILE A 7 -19.80 19.20 5.25
C ILE A 7 -19.93 18.60 3.84
N SER A 8 -19.62 19.40 2.83
CA SER A 8 -19.51 18.93 1.44
C SER A 8 -18.09 18.44 1.21
N TRP A 9 -17.89 17.13 1.28
CA TRP A 9 -16.63 16.51 0.88
C TRP A 9 -16.48 16.57 -0.64
N GLY A 10 -15.31 16.99 -1.12
CA GLY A 10 -14.99 17.00 -2.55
C GLY A 10 -15.04 15.62 -3.19
N LYS A 11 -14.91 15.54 -4.52
CA LYS A 11 -14.85 14.25 -5.22
C LYS A 11 -13.67 13.41 -4.68
N PRO A 12 -13.86 12.11 -4.40
CA PRO A 12 -12.76 11.24 -3.98
C PRO A 12 -11.64 11.28 -5.01
N ARG A 13 -10.38 11.41 -4.54
CA ARG A 13 -9.20 11.32 -5.40
C ARG A 13 -9.22 9.99 -6.15
N ARG A 14 -8.95 10.06 -7.45
CA ARG A 14 -8.68 8.90 -8.29
C ARG A 14 -7.20 8.94 -8.68
N PRO A 15 -6.38 8.01 -8.17
CA PRO A 15 -4.98 7.90 -8.57
C PRO A 15 -4.84 7.76 -10.09
N SER A 16 -3.89 8.48 -10.68
CA SER A 16 -3.52 8.37 -12.08
C SER A 16 -2.55 7.20 -12.32
N ASP A 17 -2.26 6.89 -13.58
CA ASP A 17 -1.18 5.96 -13.93
C ASP A 17 0.19 6.46 -13.45
N GLU A 18 0.39 7.78 -13.48
CA GLU A 18 1.61 8.42 -12.98
C GLU A 18 1.75 8.27 -11.46
N ASP A 19 0.66 8.46 -10.71
CA ASP A 19 0.64 8.24 -9.25
C ASP A 19 1.03 6.79 -8.93
N ARG A 20 0.51 5.82 -9.68
CA ARG A 20 0.83 4.40 -9.52
C ARG A 20 2.28 4.08 -9.89
N ALA A 21 2.80 4.69 -10.94
CA ALA A 21 4.19 4.53 -11.35
C ALA A 21 5.16 5.10 -10.31
N ALA A 22 4.85 6.27 -9.76
CA ALA A 22 5.62 6.89 -8.68
C ALA A 22 5.62 6.00 -7.42
N LEU A 23 4.45 5.48 -7.03
CA LEU A 23 4.34 4.56 -5.90
C LEU A 23 5.14 3.26 -6.10
N ARG A 24 5.10 2.70 -7.32
CA ARG A 24 5.91 1.52 -7.69
C ARG A 24 7.40 1.80 -7.52
N ALA A 25 7.88 2.93 -8.06
CA ALA A 25 9.29 3.31 -7.96
C ALA A 25 9.73 3.50 -6.51
N GLU A 26 8.90 4.14 -5.68
CA GLU A 26 9.17 4.35 -4.26
C GLU A 26 9.26 3.01 -3.50
N LEU A 27 8.31 2.09 -3.72
CA LEU A 27 8.33 0.77 -3.08
C LEU A 27 9.54 -0.07 -3.51
N LEU A 28 9.92 -0.04 -4.79
CA LEU A 28 11.11 -0.72 -5.28
C LEU A 28 12.38 -0.18 -4.62
N ALA A 29 12.51 1.14 -4.49
CA ALA A 29 13.67 1.75 -3.84
C ALA A 29 13.77 1.32 -2.37
N GLN A 30 12.66 1.33 -1.65
CA GLN A 30 12.59 0.93 -0.24
C GLN A 30 12.89 -0.55 -0.04
N ALA A 31 12.31 -1.43 -0.86
CA ALA A 31 12.56 -2.86 -0.79
C ALA A 31 14.03 -3.20 -1.10
N ARG A 32 14.65 -2.51 -2.07
CA ARG A 32 16.08 -2.63 -2.36
C ARG A 32 16.94 -2.15 -1.19
N ALA A 33 16.58 -1.03 -0.56
CA ALA A 33 17.29 -0.54 0.62
C ALA A 33 17.25 -1.55 1.78
N VAL A 34 16.11 -2.20 2.03
CA VAL A 34 16.00 -3.26 3.04
C VAL A 34 16.83 -4.49 2.67
N ARG A 35 16.84 -4.90 1.39
CA ARG A 35 17.70 -6.02 0.93
C ARG A 35 19.19 -5.72 1.11
N ASP A 36 19.60 -4.46 0.95
CA ASP A 36 21.00 -4.03 1.05
C ASP A 36 21.46 -3.83 2.50
N GLN A 37 20.62 -3.23 3.35
CA GLN A 37 21.02 -2.71 4.66
C GLN A 37 20.29 -3.39 5.84
N GLY A 38 19.35 -4.28 5.55
CA GLY A 38 18.43 -4.83 6.54
C GLY A 38 17.35 -3.83 6.97
N TRP A 39 16.50 -4.23 7.91
CA TRP A 39 15.36 -3.44 8.36
C TRP A 39 15.71 -2.27 9.29
N SER A 40 16.78 -2.36 10.06
CA SER A 40 17.04 -1.50 11.22
C SER A 40 17.10 0.00 10.89
N GLY A 41 17.71 0.37 9.75
CA GLY A 41 17.76 1.75 9.27
C GLY A 41 16.43 2.16 8.62
N PRO A 42 16.03 1.53 7.50
CA PRO A 42 14.82 1.89 6.77
C PRO A 42 13.54 1.92 7.62
N ARG A 43 13.37 0.98 8.57
CA ARG A 43 12.16 0.88 9.40
C ARG A 43 12.01 2.02 10.40
N ALA A 44 13.10 2.61 10.87
CA ALA A 44 13.06 3.66 11.90
C ALA A 44 12.38 4.95 11.41
N GLU A 45 12.37 5.17 10.09
CA GLU A 45 11.86 6.41 9.47
C GLU A 45 10.44 6.25 8.92
N TRP A 46 9.88 5.04 8.93
CA TRP A 46 8.63 4.75 8.22
C TRP A 46 7.44 4.60 9.18
N PRO A 47 6.26 5.09 8.78
CA PRO A 47 5.01 4.68 9.42
C PRO A 47 4.83 3.15 9.37
N ALA A 48 4.21 2.56 10.38
CA ALA A 48 4.01 1.10 10.47
C ALA A 48 3.37 0.50 9.21
N GLY A 49 2.37 1.17 8.63
CA GLY A 49 1.73 0.71 7.40
C GLY A 49 2.65 0.73 6.17
N ARG A 50 3.67 1.61 6.15
CA ARG A 50 4.68 1.64 5.10
C ARG A 50 5.72 0.52 5.29
N ALA A 51 6.12 0.24 6.52
CA ALA A 51 6.94 -0.95 6.81
C ALA A 51 6.22 -2.24 6.43
N ALA A 52 4.93 -2.36 6.74
CA ALA A 52 4.12 -3.54 6.45
C ALA A 52 4.02 -3.84 4.94
N VAL A 53 3.87 -2.82 4.09
CA VAL A 53 3.81 -3.05 2.64
C VAL A 53 5.15 -3.47 2.06
N VAL A 54 6.26 -2.94 2.57
CA VAL A 54 7.60 -3.36 2.14
C VAL A 54 7.85 -4.80 2.59
N ALA A 55 7.39 -5.17 3.80
CA ALA A 55 7.51 -6.54 4.32
C ALA A 55 6.69 -7.51 3.47
N TYR A 56 5.46 -7.13 3.13
CA TYR A 56 4.64 -7.88 2.18
C TYR A 56 5.33 -8.04 0.81
N LEU A 57 5.93 -6.97 0.28
CA LEU A 57 6.63 -7.03 -1.02
C LEU A 57 7.83 -7.98 -0.97
N LEU A 58 8.54 -8.03 0.15
CA LEU A 58 9.72 -8.88 0.39
C LEU A 58 9.41 -10.30 0.86
N ASP A 59 8.12 -10.64 1.06
CA ASP A 59 7.68 -11.91 1.65
C ASP A 59 8.23 -12.14 3.08
N ASP A 60 8.39 -11.05 3.84
CA ASP A 60 8.92 -11.08 5.21
C ASP A 60 7.77 -11.25 6.23
N ALA A 61 7.42 -12.51 6.47
CA ALA A 61 6.33 -12.89 7.36
C ALA A 61 6.60 -12.54 8.84
N ASP A 62 7.86 -12.53 9.26
CA ASP A 62 8.24 -12.22 10.65
C ASP A 62 7.96 -10.74 10.94
N VAL A 63 8.36 -9.84 10.04
CA VAL A 63 8.07 -8.41 10.18
C VAL A 63 6.56 -8.12 10.11
N LEU A 64 5.81 -8.82 9.25
CA LEU A 64 4.35 -8.69 9.24
C LEU A 64 3.71 -9.12 10.56
N ALA A 65 4.18 -10.23 11.15
CA ALA A 65 3.70 -10.72 12.43
C ALA A 65 4.01 -9.74 13.57
N GLU A 66 5.21 -9.17 13.60
CA GLU A 66 5.59 -8.12 14.56
C GLU A 66 4.69 -6.88 14.47
N LEU A 67 4.33 -6.49 13.24
CA LEU A 67 3.44 -5.37 12.98
C LEU A 67 1.95 -5.70 13.17
N GLN A 68 1.63 -6.96 13.48
CA GLN A 68 0.26 -7.48 13.60
C GLN A 68 -0.55 -7.25 12.32
N GLU A 69 0.12 -7.31 11.17
CA GLU A 69 -0.46 -7.10 9.86
C GLU A 69 -0.66 -8.45 9.16
N THR A 70 -1.74 -8.53 8.39
CA THR A 70 -2.03 -9.66 7.51
C THR A 70 -1.88 -9.21 6.06
N GLU A 71 -1.73 -10.15 5.14
CA GLU A 71 -1.78 -9.84 3.71
C GLU A 71 -3.06 -9.05 3.36
N HIS A 72 -4.22 -9.47 3.89
CA HIS A 72 -5.48 -8.80 3.61
C HIS A 72 -5.52 -7.34 4.10
N THR A 73 -4.98 -7.04 5.29
CA THR A 73 -4.98 -5.68 5.84
C THR A 73 -4.01 -4.77 5.06
N VAL A 74 -2.86 -5.29 4.65
CA VAL A 74 -1.91 -4.57 3.80
C VAL A 74 -2.50 -4.26 2.43
N LEU A 75 -3.01 -5.29 1.73
CA LEU A 75 -3.56 -5.15 0.40
C LEU A 75 -4.80 -4.26 0.38
N SER A 76 -5.71 -4.39 1.37
CA SER A 76 -6.92 -3.56 1.45
C SER A 76 -6.61 -2.08 1.58
N ARG A 77 -5.56 -1.72 2.33
CA ARG A 77 -5.09 -0.33 2.46
C ARG A 77 -4.61 0.20 1.10
N PHE A 78 -3.78 -0.59 0.42
CA PHE A 78 -3.19 -0.19 -0.87
C PHE A 78 -4.17 -0.21 -2.04
N ALA A 79 -5.24 -0.99 -1.99
CA ALA A 79 -6.27 -0.98 -3.03
C ALA A 79 -6.87 0.43 -3.22
N ALA A 80 -7.05 1.19 -2.14
CA ALA A 80 -7.49 2.58 -2.21
C ALA A 80 -6.40 3.52 -2.77
N ASP A 81 -5.13 3.30 -2.43
CA ASP A 81 -4.01 4.08 -2.96
C ASP A 81 -3.79 3.85 -4.46
N LEU A 82 -4.10 2.66 -4.97
CA LEU A 82 -3.95 2.29 -6.38
C LEU A 82 -5.16 2.67 -7.24
N TYR A 83 -6.37 2.55 -6.69
CA TYR A 83 -7.60 2.63 -7.48
C TYR A 83 -8.60 3.68 -6.97
N GLY A 84 -8.24 4.42 -5.91
CA GLY A 84 -9.12 5.34 -5.21
C GLY A 84 -10.16 4.59 -4.37
N PHE A 85 -10.91 5.31 -3.54
CA PHE A 85 -11.87 4.70 -2.60
C PHE A 85 -12.86 3.74 -3.28
N ALA A 86 -13.51 4.18 -4.37
CA ALA A 86 -14.51 3.36 -5.06
C ALA A 86 -13.89 2.19 -5.83
N GLY A 87 -12.69 2.36 -6.39
CA GLY A 87 -11.98 1.30 -7.09
C GLY A 87 -11.44 0.25 -6.12
N GLY A 88 -10.78 0.70 -5.05
CA GLY A 88 -10.24 -0.16 -4.01
C GLY A 88 -11.31 -0.96 -3.30
N ARG A 89 -12.49 -0.36 -3.02
CA ARG A 89 -13.64 -1.11 -2.48
C ARG A 89 -14.09 -2.23 -3.41
N LYS A 90 -14.23 -1.94 -4.71
CA LYS A 90 -14.64 -2.96 -5.70
C LYS A 90 -13.62 -4.08 -5.83
N ASP A 91 -12.34 -3.75 -5.77
CA ASP A 91 -11.29 -4.78 -5.78
C ASP A 91 -11.32 -5.60 -4.49
N ASN A 92 -11.51 -4.98 -3.34
CA ASN A 92 -11.67 -5.68 -2.06
C ASN A 92 -12.88 -6.64 -2.05
N GLU A 93 -14.02 -6.22 -2.59
CA GLU A 93 -15.20 -7.07 -2.76
C GLU A 93 -14.94 -8.29 -3.67
N LYS A 94 -13.93 -8.22 -4.55
CA LYS A 94 -13.47 -9.34 -5.40
C LYS A 94 -12.33 -10.15 -4.77
N GLY A 95 -11.92 -9.84 -3.55
CA GLY A 95 -10.78 -10.48 -2.89
C GLY A 95 -9.42 -9.89 -3.24
N LEU A 96 -9.36 -8.62 -3.68
CA LEU A 96 -8.12 -7.85 -3.92
C LEU A 96 -7.28 -8.35 -5.10
N VAL A 97 -7.91 -8.98 -6.09
CA VAL A 97 -7.23 -9.63 -7.23
C VAL A 97 -6.40 -8.65 -8.07
N ASP A 98 -6.90 -7.42 -8.27
CA ASP A 98 -6.19 -6.42 -9.07
C ASP A 98 -4.97 -5.89 -8.28
N THR A 99 -5.14 -5.63 -6.98
CA THR A 99 -4.06 -5.21 -6.08
C THR A 99 -2.98 -6.30 -5.98
N GLN A 100 -3.36 -7.57 -5.83
CA GLN A 100 -2.41 -8.69 -5.81
C GLN A 100 -1.62 -8.78 -7.11
N ALA A 101 -2.29 -8.69 -8.27
CA ALA A 101 -1.63 -8.71 -9.57
C ALA A 101 -0.64 -7.53 -9.74
N TRP A 102 -1.01 -6.35 -9.22
CA TRP A 102 -0.11 -5.20 -9.21
C TRP A 102 1.15 -5.47 -8.37
N PHE A 103 0.99 -5.97 -7.13
CA PHE A 103 2.15 -6.32 -6.30
C PHE A 103 3.00 -7.43 -6.89
N ALA A 104 2.42 -8.43 -7.54
CA ALA A 104 3.16 -9.46 -8.25
C ALA A 104 4.05 -8.87 -9.35
N ALA A 105 3.54 -7.87 -10.10
CA ALA A 105 4.35 -7.14 -11.08
C ALA A 105 5.44 -6.29 -10.42
N VAL A 106 5.23 -5.73 -9.22
CA VAL A 106 6.30 -5.04 -8.48
C VAL A 106 7.36 -6.02 -7.98
N ARG A 107 6.98 -7.19 -7.46
CA ARG A 107 7.92 -8.25 -7.06
C ARG A 107 8.78 -8.71 -8.23
N SER A 108 8.18 -8.86 -9.42
CA SER A 108 8.91 -9.22 -10.63
C SER A 108 9.98 -8.20 -11.02
N ASP A 109 9.77 -6.90 -10.77
CA ASP A 109 10.77 -5.86 -11.02
C ASP A 109 11.89 -5.80 -9.97
N LEU A 110 11.66 -6.42 -8.81
CA LEU A 110 12.60 -6.42 -7.71
C LEU A 110 13.74 -7.43 -7.93
N GLY A 111 13.49 -8.49 -8.71
CA GLY A 111 14.42 -9.60 -8.94
C GLY A 111 14.27 -10.69 -7.91
#